data_AF-A0A6B9ZNC9-F1
#
_entry.id   AF-A0A6B9ZNC9-F1
#
_cell.length_a   1.000
_cell.length_b   1.000
_cell.length_c   1.000
_cell.angle_alpha   90.00
_cell.angle_beta   90.00
_cell.angle_gamma   90.00
#
_symmetry.space_group_name_H-M   'P 1'
#
loop_
_entity.id
_entity.type
_entity.pdbx_description
1 polymer ?
#
loop_
_entity_poly.entity_id
_entity_poly.type
_entity_poly.pdbx_seq_one_letter_code
_entity_poly.pdbx_strand_id
1 'polypeptide(L)' 'MPAITKDQTFCAYHTGVARKGTENFVFKFAIYTLDETRETQQRWGYCQRYPQIKVS' A
#
# COMPACT_ATOMS: atom_id res chain seq x y z
N MET A 1 21.09 12.99 15.99
CA MET A 1 21.71 11.72 15.55
C MET A 1 21.71 11.69 14.03
N PRO A 2 22.79 11.23 13.38
CA PRO A 2 22.83 11.08 11.93
C PRO A 2 21.91 9.95 11.47
N ALA A 3 21.47 10.00 10.21
CA ALA A 3 20.70 8.93 9.60
C ALA A 3 21.56 7.66 9.45
N ILE A 4 20.94 6.49 9.61
CA ILE A 4 21.58 5.18 9.42
C ILE A 4 20.85 4.47 8.29
N THR A 5 21.60 3.97 7.30
CA THR A 5 21.05 3.15 6.21
C THR A 5 20.85 1.71 6.68
N LYS A 6 19.67 1.14 6.40
CA LYS A 6 19.31 -0.25 6.68
C LYS A 6 18.51 -0.83 5.52
N ASP A 7 18.60 -2.14 5.36
CA ASP A 7 17.82 -2.85 4.35
C ASP A 7 16.34 -2.90 4.75
N GLN A 8 15.48 -2.60 3.78
CA GLN A 8 14.04 -2.64 3.93
C GLN A 8 13.42 -3.06 2.59
N THR A 9 12.50 -4.02 2.63
CA THR A 9 11.76 -4.47 1.45
C THR A 9 10.51 -3.63 1.25
N PHE A 10 10.29 -3.19 0.02
CA PHE A 10 9.08 -2.49 -0.43
C PHE A 10 8.46 -3.21 -1.61
N CYS A 11 7.15 -3.05 -1.81
CA CYS A 11 6.45 -3.51 -3.00
C CYS A 11 5.70 -2.36 -3.65
N ALA A 12 5.61 -2.38 -4.97
CA ALA A 12 4.89 -1.39 -5.75
C ALA A 12 4.16 -2.05 -6.92
N TYR A 13 2.95 -1.58 -7.20
CA TYR A 13 2.13 -2.02 -8.32
C TYR A 13 2.10 -0.90 -9.34
N HIS A 14 2.62 -1.16 -10.53
CA HIS A 14 2.73 -0.19 -11.61
C HIS A 14 1.87 -0.61 -12.80
N THR A 15 1.24 0.38 -13.42
CA THR A 15 0.52 0.22 -14.68
C THR A 15 0.68 1.49 -15.51
N GLY A 16 0.58 1.36 -16.84
CA GLY A 16 0.61 2.49 -17.76
C GLY A 16 -0.75 3.20 -17.86
N VAL A 17 -0.74 4.47 -18.27
CA VAL A 17 -1.96 5.20 -18.62
C VAL A 17 -2.40 4.76 -20.01
N ALA A 18 -3.49 4.00 -20.11
CA ALA A 18 -4.05 3.57 -21.40
C ALA A 18 -4.79 4.70 -22.13
N ARG A 19 -5.48 5.58 -21.39
CA ARG A 19 -6.22 6.73 -21.91
C ARG A 19 -6.42 7.79 -20.82
N LYS A 20 -6.64 9.04 -21.25
CA LYS A 20 -7.14 10.10 -20.38
C LYS A 20 -8.60 9.85 -20.00
N GLY A 21 -9.01 10.36 -18.84
CA GLY A 21 -10.38 10.22 -18.34
C GLY A 21 -10.42 9.91 -16.85
N THR A 22 -11.59 9.50 -16.39
CA THR A 22 -11.84 9.13 -14.99
C THR A 22 -12.22 7.66 -14.91
N GLU A 23 -11.57 6.90 -14.04
CA GLU A 23 -11.78 5.46 -13.87
C GLU A 23 -11.91 5.09 -12.39
N ASN A 24 -12.79 4.13 -12.09
CA ASN A 24 -12.99 3.59 -10.76
C ASN A 24 -12.12 2.34 -10.60
N PHE A 25 -11.28 2.31 -9.57
CA PHE A 25 -10.43 1.17 -9.27
C PHE A 25 -10.87 0.45 -8.00
N VAL A 26 -10.42 -0.79 -7.84
CA VAL A 26 -10.52 -1.55 -6.59
C VAL A 26 -9.12 -1.82 -6.06
N PHE A 27 -8.81 -1.27 -4.89
CA PHE A 27 -7.53 -1.45 -4.21
C PHE A 27 -7.74 -2.46 -3.09
N LYS A 28 -7.05 -3.61 -3.14
CA LYS A 28 -7.09 -4.63 -2.08
C LYS A 28 -5.73 -4.70 -1.39
N PHE A 29 -5.72 -4.68 -0.06
CA PHE A 29 -4.48 -4.70 0.72
C PHE A 29 -4.69 -5.38 2.07
N ALA A 30 -3.60 -5.91 2.63
CA ALA A 30 -3.56 -6.47 3.97
C ALA A 30 -3.14 -5.40 4.97
N ILE A 31 -3.78 -5.37 6.14
CA ILE A 31 -3.42 -4.53 7.27
C ILE A 31 -2.75 -5.41 8.32
N TYR A 32 -1.61 -4.94 8.84
CA TYR A 32 -0.87 -5.58 9.90
C TYR A 32 -0.81 -4.64 11.11
N THR A 33 -0.95 -5.20 12.31
CA THR A 33 -0.82 -4.48 13.58
C THR A 33 0.37 -5.04 14.34
N LEU A 34 1.02 -4.21 15.17
CA LEU A 34 2.03 -4.72 16.11
C LEU A 34 1.36 -5.59 17.17
N ASP A 35 2.03 -6.67 17.53
CA ASP A 35 1.64 -7.53 18.65
C ASP A 35 1.96 -6.87 20.01
N GLU A 36 1.65 -7.58 21.10
CA GLU A 36 1.89 -7.08 22.46
C GLU A 36 3.38 -6.89 22.76
N THR A 37 4.25 -7.65 22.10
CA THR A 37 5.71 -7.52 22.21
C THR A 37 6.23 -6.28 21.51
N ARG A 38 5.47 -5.72 20.56
CA ARG A 38 5.83 -4.59 19.69
C ARG A 38 7.03 -4.86 18.79
N GLU A 39 7.45 -6.10 18.67
CA GLU A 39 8.56 -6.51 17.81
C GLU A 39 8.05 -7.22 16.54
N THR A 40 6.84 -7.79 16.57
CA THR A 40 6.29 -8.56 15.45
C THR A 40 5.02 -7.92 14.91
N GLN A 41 4.91 -7.87 13.58
CA GLN A 41 3.69 -7.48 12.90
C GLN A 41 2.82 -8.71 12.60
N GLN A 42 1.57 -8.70 13.04
CA GLN A 42 0.59 -9.75 12.76
C GLN A 42 -0.50 -9.23 11.83
N ARG A 43 -0.95 -10.07 10.90
CA ARG A 43 -2.00 -9.69 9.95
C ARG A 43 -3.32 -9.54 10.70
N TRP A 44 -3.82 -8.31 10.75
CA TRP A 44 -5.12 -8.00 11.31
C TRP A 44 -6.26 -8.41 10.37
N GLY A 45 -6.09 -8.15 9.06
CA GLY A 45 -7.10 -8.51 8.08
C GLY A 45 -6.80 -8.03 6.66
N TYR A 46 -7.77 -8.27 5.78
CA TYR A 46 -7.76 -7.77 4.40
C TYR A 46 -8.84 -6.71 4.23
N CYS A 47 -8.50 -5.62 3.55
CA CYS A 47 -9.41 -4.52 3.26
C CYS A 47 -9.42 -4.21 1.77
N GLN A 48 -10.48 -3.53 1.35
CA GLN A 48 -10.59 -3.01 -0.01
C GLN A 48 -11.13 -1.58 -0.02
N ARG A 49 -10.67 -0.78 -0.98
CA ARG A 49 -11.11 0.60 -1.20
C ARG A 49 -11.43 0.82 -2.68
N TYR A 50 -12.33 1.76 -2.94
CA TYR A 50 -12.83 2.07 -4.28
C TYR A 50 -12.51 3.51 -4.69
N PRO A 51 -11.24 3.85 -4.97
CA PRO A 51 -10.90 5.18 -5.43
C PRO A 51 -11.37 5.43 -6.86
N GLN A 52 -11.80 6.66 -7.12
CA GLN A 52 -11.98 7.20 -8.46
C GLN A 52 -10.74 8.02 -8.82
N ILE A 53 -10.04 7.62 -9.88
CA ILE A 53 -8.79 8.24 -10.33
C ILE A 53 -9.05 8.96 -11.65
N LYS A 54 -8.64 10.23 -11.74
CA LYS A 54 -8.74 11.04 -12.95
C LYS A 54 -7.35 11.32 -13.51
N VAL A 55 -7.17 11.05 -14.80
CA VAL A 55 -5.98 11.39 -15.57
C VAL A 55 -6.39 12.43 -16.63
N SER A 56 -5.78 13.61 -16.56
CA SER A 56 -6.04 14.77 -17.44
C SER A 56 -4.89 15.05 -18.39
#